data_AF-A0A136KS51-F1
#
_entry.id   AF-A0A136KS51-F1
#
_cell.length_a   1.000
_cell.length_b   1.000
_cell.length_c   1.000
_cell.angle_alpha   90.00
_cell.angle_beta   90.00
_cell.angle_gamma   90.00
#
_symmetry.space_group_name_H-M   'P 1'
#
loop_
_entity.id
_entity.type
_entity.pdbx_description
1 polymer ?
#
loop_
_entity_poly.entity_id
_entity_poly.type
_entity_poly.pdbx_seq_one_letter_code
_entity_poly.pdbx_strand_id
1 'polypeptide(L)'
;MTALMTEYIRSIQPSGVTVSIGGEIGHIGGVNSTIDDFKAFMQGYMQKLATGNLGISKVAIQTGTSHGGIPLPDGTIAQVDIDFDAIKTIGDVARDEYGIGGPVQHGASTLPASLFGKFPEYKTLEIHLATEFQNIVYAHMNENLKQTMWSWLRENAREEMKDGMTDEQFIYKSRKKAWGNFKKEVWNLPLEEKIPYAARA
;
A
#
# COMPACT_ATOMS: atom_id res chain seq x y z
N MET A 1 -6.70 -19.67 1.64
CA MET A 1 -6.87 -18.84 0.43
C MET A 1 -5.54 -18.63 -0.29
N THR A 2 -4.48 -18.14 0.38
CA THR A 2 -3.19 -17.84 -0.27
C THR A 2 -2.56 -19.00 -1.04
N ALA A 3 -2.56 -20.22 -0.49
CA ALA A 3 -2.05 -21.40 -1.21
C ALA A 3 -2.84 -21.69 -2.50
N LEU A 4 -4.18 -21.70 -2.41
CA LEU A 4 -5.07 -21.88 -3.57
C LEU A 4 -4.81 -20.82 -4.66
N MET A 5 -4.65 -19.56 -4.27
CA MET A 5 -4.33 -18.48 -5.22
C MET A 5 -2.92 -18.64 -5.79
N THR A 6 -1.96 -19.12 -5.00
CA THR A 6 -0.62 -19.45 -5.49
C THR A 6 -0.71 -20.51 -6.57
N GLU A 7 -1.43 -21.61 -6.33
CA GLU A 7 -1.61 -22.70 -7.31
C GLU A 7 -2.28 -22.21 -8.59
N TYR A 8 -3.31 -21.39 -8.46
CA TYR A 8 -3.96 -20.78 -9.62
C TYR A 8 -3.01 -19.89 -10.42
N ILE A 9 -2.25 -19.01 -9.75
CA ILE A 9 -1.26 -18.15 -10.42
C ILE A 9 -0.19 -19.00 -11.11
N ARG A 10 0.27 -20.08 -10.48
CA ARG A 10 1.26 -20.99 -11.07
C ARG A 10 0.71 -21.74 -12.27
N SER A 11 -0.57 -22.11 -12.29
CA SER A 11 -1.17 -22.85 -13.42
C SER A 11 -1.37 -21.98 -14.67
N ILE A 12 -1.51 -20.66 -14.50
CA ILE A 12 -1.65 -19.70 -15.61
C ILE A 12 -0.37 -18.90 -15.88
N GLN A 13 0.71 -19.19 -15.16
CA GLN A 13 1.97 -18.46 -15.29
C GLN A 13 2.54 -18.61 -16.72
N PRO A 14 2.94 -17.51 -17.39
CA PRO A 14 3.54 -17.59 -18.72
C PRO A 14 4.85 -18.38 -18.71
N SER A 15 5.08 -19.18 -19.76
CA SER A 15 6.34 -19.90 -19.93
C SER A 15 7.53 -18.92 -19.97
N GLY A 16 8.60 -19.24 -19.24
CA GLY A 16 9.80 -18.41 -19.14
C GLY A 16 9.69 -17.18 -18.24
N VAL A 17 8.52 -16.91 -17.63
CA VAL A 17 8.31 -15.79 -16.71
C VAL A 17 7.98 -16.31 -15.31
N THR A 18 8.73 -15.89 -14.29
CA THR A 18 8.39 -16.19 -12.90
C THR A 18 7.58 -15.05 -12.30
N VAL A 19 6.33 -15.31 -11.93
CA VAL A 19 5.48 -14.32 -11.27
C VAL A 19 5.84 -14.26 -9.79
N SER A 20 6.28 -13.10 -9.31
CA SER A 20 6.46 -12.84 -7.87
C SER A 20 5.08 -12.79 -7.19
N ILE A 21 4.90 -13.59 -6.15
CA ILE A 21 3.65 -13.66 -5.38
C ILE A 21 3.94 -13.14 -3.97
N GLY A 22 3.12 -12.19 -3.51
CA GLY A 22 3.13 -11.70 -2.14
C GLY A 22 2.05 -12.37 -1.30
N GLY A 23 2.39 -12.72 -0.06
CA GLY A 23 1.41 -12.95 1.01
C GLY A 23 1.16 -11.67 1.80
N GLU A 24 0.14 -11.68 2.66
CA GLU A 24 -0.09 -10.64 3.67
C GLU A 24 -0.53 -11.33 4.96
N ILE A 25 0.00 -10.87 6.10
CA ILE A 25 -0.41 -11.31 7.44
C ILE A 25 -0.89 -10.12 8.26
N GLY A 26 -1.81 -10.40 9.18
CA GLY A 26 -2.47 -9.37 9.98
C GLY A 26 -3.45 -8.52 9.17
N HIS A 27 -3.79 -7.36 9.72
CA HIS A 27 -4.62 -6.35 9.07
C HIS A 27 -3.87 -5.02 9.08
N ILE A 28 -3.66 -4.42 7.90
CA ILE A 28 -3.02 -3.11 7.81
C ILE A 28 -3.90 -2.05 8.49
N GLY A 29 -3.32 -1.29 9.41
CA GLY A 29 -4.04 -0.40 10.32
C GLY A 29 -4.53 -1.05 11.63
N GLY A 30 -4.22 -2.34 11.84
CA GLY A 30 -4.49 -3.08 13.08
C GLY A 30 -3.25 -3.27 13.96
N VAL A 31 -3.23 -4.38 14.71
CA VAL A 31 -2.11 -4.78 15.60
C VAL A 31 -0.90 -5.19 14.77
N ASN A 32 0.30 -4.83 15.25
CA ASN A 32 1.56 -5.20 14.59
C ASN A 32 1.69 -6.71 14.47
N SER A 33 2.23 -7.15 13.33
CA SER A 33 2.53 -8.54 13.08
C SER A 33 3.70 -9.00 13.95
N THR A 34 3.60 -10.23 14.44
CA THR A 34 4.65 -10.90 15.21
C THR A 34 5.32 -12.01 14.41
N ILE A 35 6.43 -12.52 14.93
CA ILE A 35 7.07 -13.73 14.39
C ILE A 35 6.12 -14.92 14.46
N ASP A 36 5.33 -15.03 15.53
CA ASP A 36 4.38 -16.13 15.70
C ASP A 36 3.26 -16.08 14.66
N ASP A 37 2.74 -14.88 14.35
CA ASP A 37 1.78 -14.70 13.25
C ASP A 37 2.36 -15.15 11.91
N PHE A 38 3.61 -14.76 11.64
CA PHE A 38 4.30 -15.13 10.42
C PHE A 38 4.55 -16.64 10.32
N LYS A 39 5.05 -17.27 11.39
CA LYS A 39 5.30 -18.72 11.42
C LYS A 39 4.01 -19.52 11.31
N ALA A 40 2.94 -19.10 12.00
CA ALA A 40 1.64 -19.74 11.90
C ALA A 40 1.06 -19.64 10.47
N PHE A 41 1.17 -18.47 9.84
CA PHE A 41 0.79 -18.29 8.45
C PHE A 41 1.60 -19.19 7.51
N MET A 42 2.93 -19.20 7.64
CA MET A 42 3.80 -20.02 6.78
C MET A 42 3.57 -21.51 6.99
N GLN A 43 3.36 -21.97 8.22
CA GLN A 43 3.01 -23.36 8.51
C GLN A 43 1.73 -23.78 7.77
N GLY A 44 0.66 -22.99 7.90
CA GLY A 44 -0.61 -23.27 7.23
C GLY A 44 -0.52 -23.14 5.70
N TYR A 45 0.31 -22.22 5.21
CA TYR A 45 0.57 -22.03 3.78
C TYR A 45 1.30 -23.23 3.18
N MET A 46 2.42 -23.65 3.79
CA MET A 46 3.26 -24.74 3.30
C MET A 46 2.56 -26.10 3.34
N GLN A 47 1.71 -26.34 4.34
CA GLN A 47 0.89 -27.56 4.39
C GLN A 47 -0.10 -27.69 3.22
N LYS A 48 -0.53 -26.55 2.65
CA LYS A 48 -1.55 -26.49 1.59
C LYS A 48 -0.98 -26.23 0.21
N LEU A 49 0.30 -25.86 0.11
CA LEU A 49 0.95 -25.59 -1.17
C LEU A 49 1.24 -26.92 -1.87
N ALA A 50 0.72 -27.10 -3.09
CA ALA A 50 1.03 -28.28 -3.89
C ALA A 50 2.54 -28.50 -4.05
N THR A 51 2.98 -29.74 -3.85
CA THR A 51 4.39 -30.16 -3.97
C THR A 51 4.98 -29.74 -5.33
N GLY A 52 6.15 -29.10 -5.28
CA GLY A 52 6.86 -28.65 -6.48
C GLY A 52 6.49 -27.24 -6.95
N ASN A 53 5.42 -26.63 -6.41
CA ASN A 53 5.12 -25.23 -6.70
C ASN A 53 6.06 -24.29 -5.96
N LEU A 54 6.57 -23.29 -6.67
CA LEU A 54 7.27 -22.16 -6.06
C LEU A 54 6.26 -21.33 -5.24
N GLY A 55 6.55 -21.12 -3.95
CA GLY A 55 5.68 -20.40 -3.03
C GLY A 55 5.66 -18.87 -3.22
N ILE A 56 5.20 -18.17 -2.18
CA ILE A 56 5.32 -16.71 -2.08
C ILE A 56 6.80 -16.31 -2.00
N SER A 57 7.11 -15.14 -2.57
CA SER A 57 8.45 -14.56 -2.54
C SER A 57 8.62 -13.46 -1.50
N LYS A 58 7.52 -12.94 -0.96
CA LYS A 58 7.49 -11.76 -0.08
C LYS A 58 6.22 -11.75 0.76
N VAL A 59 6.23 -11.03 1.87
CA VAL A 59 5.09 -10.96 2.80
C VAL A 59 4.85 -9.53 3.29
N ALA A 60 3.64 -9.01 3.09
CA ALA A 60 3.23 -7.76 3.72
C ALA A 60 2.93 -7.99 5.21
N ILE A 61 3.43 -7.10 6.05
CA ILE A 61 3.27 -7.16 7.51
C ILE A 61 2.73 -5.82 8.02
N GLN A 62 2.03 -5.86 9.16
CA GLN A 62 1.57 -4.65 9.85
C GLN A 62 2.62 -4.18 10.86
N THR A 63 3.00 -2.90 10.76
CA THR A 63 4.10 -2.30 11.54
C THR A 63 3.70 -0.96 12.17
N GLY A 64 2.40 -0.77 12.42
CA GLY A 64 1.82 0.45 13.00
C GLY A 64 1.23 1.40 11.97
N THR A 65 1.57 1.24 10.68
CA THR A 65 1.08 2.11 9.61
C THR A 65 -0.37 1.84 9.21
N SER A 66 -0.97 2.79 8.48
CA SER A 66 -2.28 2.65 7.85
C SER A 66 -2.24 3.20 6.41
N HIS A 67 -3.08 2.69 5.52
CA HIS A 67 -3.13 3.21 4.15
C HIS A 67 -3.63 4.66 4.14
N GLY A 68 -2.77 5.56 3.65
CA GLY A 68 -3.08 6.99 3.54
C GLY A 68 -2.95 7.78 4.84
N GLY A 69 -2.50 7.16 5.94
CA GLY A 69 -2.32 7.83 7.22
C GLY A 69 -3.63 8.33 7.85
N ILE A 70 -3.50 9.04 8.96
CA ILE A 70 -4.64 9.54 9.75
C ILE A 70 -4.66 11.07 9.65
N PRO A 71 -5.53 11.67 8.82
CA PRO A 71 -5.61 13.13 8.74
C PRO A 71 -6.22 13.71 10.02
N LEU A 72 -5.55 14.71 10.58
CA LEU A 72 -5.98 15.46 11.76
C LEU A 72 -6.89 16.64 11.33
N PRO A 73 -7.71 17.20 12.25
CA PRO A 73 -8.60 18.31 11.94
C PRO A 73 -7.89 19.58 11.44
N ASP A 74 -6.59 19.73 11.74
CA ASP A 74 -5.75 20.83 11.27
C ASP A 74 -5.17 20.60 9.86
N GLY A 75 -5.53 19.48 9.20
CA GLY A 75 -5.07 19.11 7.87
C GLY A 75 -3.71 18.41 7.84
N THR A 76 -3.03 18.25 8.98
CA THR A 76 -1.79 17.47 9.07
C THR A 76 -2.07 15.97 9.10
N ILE A 77 -1.04 15.15 8.91
CA ILE A 77 -1.14 13.69 9.08
C ILE A 77 -0.52 13.31 10.43
N ALA A 78 -1.25 12.52 11.22
CA ALA A 78 -0.74 11.98 12.47
C ALA A 78 0.55 11.22 12.22
N GLN A 79 1.59 11.52 13.02
CA GLN A 79 2.82 10.76 12.98
C GLN A 79 2.58 9.36 13.51
N VAL A 80 3.15 8.38 12.80
CA VAL A 80 3.08 6.97 13.16
C VAL A 80 4.49 6.48 13.41
N ASP A 81 4.68 5.86 14.57
CA ASP A 81 5.89 5.13 14.88
C ASP A 81 5.84 3.78 14.18
N ILE A 82 6.66 3.66 13.14
CA ILE A 82 6.83 2.41 12.41
C ILE A 82 7.71 1.43 13.20
N ASP A 83 7.23 0.21 13.30
CA ASP A 83 7.92 -0.89 13.96
C ASP A 83 8.95 -1.55 13.02
N PHE A 84 10.13 -0.93 12.95
CA PHE A 84 11.24 -1.47 12.18
C PHE A 84 11.78 -2.79 12.76
N ASP A 85 11.60 -3.05 14.05
CA ASP A 85 12.06 -4.30 14.66
C ASP A 85 11.22 -5.48 14.19
N ALA A 86 9.91 -5.31 14.01
CA ALA A 86 9.05 -6.29 13.37
C ALA A 86 9.52 -6.61 11.94
N ILE A 87 9.88 -5.58 11.14
CA ILE A 87 10.45 -5.76 9.80
C ILE A 87 11.72 -6.60 9.88
N LYS A 88 12.66 -6.24 10.75
CA LYS A 88 13.94 -6.95 10.85
C LYS A 88 13.72 -8.41 11.23
N THR A 89 13.01 -8.63 12.32
CA THR A 89 12.89 -9.95 12.94
C THR A 89 12.10 -10.92 12.08
N ILE A 90 10.95 -10.49 11.54
CA ILE A 90 10.18 -11.29 10.59
C ILE A 90 10.98 -11.50 9.31
N GLY A 91 11.69 -10.48 8.83
CA GLY A 91 12.51 -10.59 7.63
C GLY A 91 13.65 -11.60 7.76
N ASP A 92 14.31 -11.65 8.92
CA ASP A 92 15.37 -12.61 9.18
C ASP A 92 14.81 -14.05 9.19
N VAL A 93 13.70 -14.30 9.91
CA VAL A 93 13.02 -15.61 9.88
C VAL A 93 12.55 -15.99 8.47
N ALA A 94 11.97 -15.04 7.75
CA ALA A 94 11.48 -15.22 6.38
C ALA A 94 12.59 -15.71 5.43
N ARG A 95 13.77 -15.11 5.52
CA ARG A 95 14.93 -15.49 4.71
C ARG A 95 15.56 -16.80 5.19
N ASP A 96 15.82 -16.91 6.48
CA ASP A 96 16.64 -17.99 7.05
C ASP A 96 15.89 -19.32 7.13
N GLU A 97 14.59 -19.31 7.48
CA GLU A 97 13.79 -20.53 7.67
C GLU A 97 12.97 -20.90 6.43
N TYR A 98 12.56 -19.93 5.62
CA TYR A 98 11.61 -20.15 4.51
C TYR A 98 12.13 -19.79 3.12
N GLY A 99 13.31 -19.17 3.02
CA GLY A 99 13.90 -18.77 1.74
C GLY A 99 13.08 -17.73 0.96
N ILE A 100 12.22 -16.96 1.63
CA ILE A 100 11.47 -15.85 1.01
C ILE A 100 12.26 -14.54 1.14
N GLY A 101 12.09 -13.60 0.21
CA GLY A 101 12.92 -12.39 0.12
C GLY A 101 12.79 -11.44 1.32
N GLY A 102 11.62 -11.40 1.94
CA GLY A 102 11.39 -10.64 3.17
C GLY A 102 10.11 -9.81 3.19
N PRO A 103 10.02 -8.85 4.11
CA PRO A 103 8.80 -8.11 4.36
C PRO A 103 8.55 -6.99 3.34
N VAL A 104 7.27 -6.73 3.11
CA VAL A 104 6.76 -5.61 2.31
C VAL A 104 6.08 -4.61 3.24
N GLN A 105 6.47 -3.34 3.17
CA GLN A 105 5.84 -2.27 3.95
C GLN A 105 4.67 -1.66 3.18
N HIS A 106 3.47 -1.74 3.76
CA HIS A 106 2.31 -1.01 3.29
C HIS A 106 2.22 0.38 3.93
N GLY A 107 1.40 1.28 3.37
CA GLY A 107 1.10 2.56 4.03
C GLY A 107 2.29 3.52 4.21
N ALA A 108 3.36 3.37 3.41
CA ALA A 108 4.58 4.18 3.58
C ALA A 108 4.43 5.65 3.13
N SER A 109 3.37 5.97 2.37
CA SER A 109 3.18 7.30 1.76
C SER A 109 3.12 8.48 2.74
N THR A 110 2.71 8.25 3.99
CA THR A 110 2.57 9.34 4.97
C THR A 110 3.70 9.34 6.01
N LEU A 111 4.74 8.54 5.81
CA LEU A 111 5.90 8.53 6.70
C LEU A 111 6.80 9.72 6.40
N PRO A 112 7.47 10.29 7.42
CA PRO A 112 8.51 11.29 7.22
C PRO A 112 9.60 10.79 6.25
N ALA A 113 10.03 11.64 5.32
CA ALA A 113 11.08 11.31 4.35
C ALA A 113 12.39 10.82 5.00
N SER A 114 12.70 11.32 6.21
CA SER A 114 13.87 10.90 6.99
C SER A 114 13.87 9.43 7.39
N LEU A 115 12.71 8.76 7.39
CA LEU A 115 12.61 7.33 7.70
C LEU A 115 12.88 6.42 6.51
N PHE A 116 12.85 6.94 5.28
CA PHE A 116 12.98 6.08 4.10
C PHE A 116 14.36 5.40 3.98
N GLY A 117 15.41 6.05 4.48
CA GLY A 117 16.76 5.46 4.55
C GLY A 117 16.84 4.23 5.45
N LYS A 118 15.94 4.10 6.42
CA LYS A 118 15.91 2.95 7.34
C LYS A 118 15.37 1.68 6.69
N PHE A 119 14.49 1.77 5.68
CA PHE A 119 13.92 0.55 5.06
C PHE A 119 14.99 -0.39 4.49
N PRO A 120 15.99 0.10 3.71
CA PRO A 120 17.14 -0.71 3.31
C PRO A 120 17.99 -1.22 4.48
N GLU A 121 18.26 -0.40 5.50
CA GLU A 121 19.03 -0.79 6.69
C GLU A 121 18.40 -2.00 7.40
N TYR A 122 17.07 -2.01 7.47
CA TYR A 122 16.27 -3.07 8.07
C TYR A 122 15.89 -4.19 7.08
N LYS A 123 16.48 -4.20 5.87
CA LYS A 123 16.27 -5.20 4.83
C LYS A 123 14.80 -5.40 4.46
N THR A 124 14.06 -4.29 4.38
CA THR A 124 12.71 -4.27 3.81
C THR A 124 12.82 -4.55 2.32
N LEU A 125 12.06 -5.51 1.82
CA LEU A 125 12.17 -5.93 0.43
C LEU A 125 11.49 -4.94 -0.52
N GLU A 126 10.36 -4.39 -0.10
CA GLU A 126 9.52 -3.53 -0.93
C GLU A 126 8.71 -2.57 -0.05
N ILE A 127 8.46 -1.37 -0.54
CA ILE A 127 7.60 -0.38 0.12
C ILE A 127 6.52 0.08 -0.87
N HIS A 128 5.28 0.20 -0.41
CA HIS A 128 4.16 0.63 -1.23
C HIS A 128 3.88 2.12 -1.02
N LEU A 129 3.97 2.87 -2.12
CA LEU A 129 3.64 4.28 -2.19
C LEU A 129 2.46 4.47 -3.15
N ALA A 130 1.40 5.12 -2.66
CA ALA A 130 0.23 5.41 -3.47
C ALA A 130 -0.35 6.78 -3.12
N THR A 131 -0.65 7.03 -1.85
CA THR A 131 -1.32 8.28 -1.43
C THR A 131 -0.49 9.52 -1.73
N GLU A 132 0.84 9.44 -1.58
CA GLU A 132 1.69 10.61 -1.83
C GLU A 132 1.82 10.93 -3.32
N PHE A 133 1.85 9.92 -4.18
CA PHE A 133 1.76 10.16 -5.62
C PHE A 133 0.41 10.80 -6.00
N GLN A 134 -0.68 10.36 -5.37
CA GLN A 134 -1.99 11.00 -5.57
C GLN A 134 -1.98 12.45 -5.07
N ASN A 135 -1.36 12.74 -3.93
CA ASN A 135 -1.19 14.11 -3.41
C ASN A 135 -0.49 15.00 -4.42
N ILE A 136 0.64 14.54 -4.96
CA ILE A 136 1.42 15.28 -5.95
C ILE A 136 0.55 15.58 -7.18
N VAL A 137 -0.18 14.59 -7.70
CA VAL A 137 -1.06 14.81 -8.85
C VAL A 137 -2.18 15.81 -8.52
N TYR A 138 -2.86 15.69 -7.37
CA TYR A 138 -3.90 16.64 -6.99
C TYR A 138 -3.38 18.06 -6.75
N ALA A 139 -2.14 18.22 -6.25
CA ALA A 139 -1.53 19.53 -6.01
C ALA A 139 -1.26 20.29 -7.31
N HIS A 140 -1.01 19.57 -8.41
CA HIS A 140 -0.71 20.14 -9.73
C HIS A 140 -1.87 20.04 -10.74
N MET A 141 -2.96 19.37 -10.37
CA MET A 141 -4.18 19.30 -11.17
C MET A 141 -4.87 20.66 -11.25
N ASN A 142 -5.43 21.01 -12.42
CA ASN A 142 -6.24 22.21 -12.55
C ASN A 142 -7.42 22.20 -11.57
N GLU A 143 -7.74 23.40 -11.06
CA GLU A 143 -8.73 23.55 -9.99
C GLU A 143 -10.13 23.10 -10.42
N ASN A 144 -10.49 23.28 -11.70
CA ASN A 144 -11.81 22.94 -12.20
C ASN A 144 -12.07 21.42 -12.12
N LEU A 145 -11.17 20.60 -12.66
CA LEU A 145 -11.29 19.14 -12.60
C LEU A 145 -11.25 18.66 -11.15
N LYS A 146 -10.35 19.21 -10.33
CA LYS A 146 -10.24 18.86 -8.91
C LYS A 146 -11.54 19.15 -8.14
N GLN A 147 -12.14 20.33 -8.32
CA GLN A 147 -13.43 20.65 -7.69
C GLN A 147 -14.57 19.81 -8.23
N THR A 148 -14.58 19.47 -9.52
CA THR A 148 -15.55 18.55 -10.10
C THR A 148 -15.48 17.16 -9.42
N MET A 149 -14.26 16.66 -9.21
CA MET A 149 -14.03 15.41 -8.47
C MET A 149 -14.50 15.51 -7.01
N TRP A 150 -14.29 16.65 -6.34
CA TRP A 150 -14.74 16.85 -4.96
C TRP A 150 -16.26 16.92 -4.83
N SER A 151 -16.94 17.62 -5.73
CA SER A 151 -18.40 17.63 -5.78
C SER A 151 -18.95 16.22 -6.00
N TRP A 152 -18.36 15.45 -6.92
CA TRP A 152 -18.74 14.07 -7.14
C TRP A 152 -18.59 13.21 -5.88
N LEU A 153 -17.51 13.37 -5.11
CA LEU A 153 -17.33 12.64 -3.84
C LEU A 153 -18.40 13.00 -2.80
N ARG A 154 -18.71 14.30 -2.64
CA ARG A 154 -19.74 14.77 -1.69
C ARG A 154 -21.12 14.21 -2.00
N GLU A 155 -21.37 13.87 -3.25
CA GLU A 155 -22.62 13.24 -3.69
C GLU A 155 -22.58 11.70 -3.61
N ASN A 156 -21.49 11.08 -4.07
CA ASN A 156 -21.43 9.64 -4.36
C ASN A 156 -20.65 8.81 -3.33
N ALA A 157 -19.93 9.47 -2.42
CA ALA A 157 -19.19 8.83 -1.33
C ALA A 157 -19.61 9.37 0.04
N ARG A 158 -20.74 10.08 0.13
CA ARG A 158 -21.21 10.76 1.34
C ARG A 158 -21.36 9.82 2.53
N GLU A 159 -21.60 8.54 2.30
CA GLU A 159 -21.66 7.49 3.32
C GLU A 159 -20.35 7.31 4.11
N GLU A 160 -19.22 7.76 3.57
CA GLU A 160 -17.92 7.74 4.28
C GLU A 160 -17.71 8.94 5.20
N MET A 161 -18.54 9.98 5.09
CA MET A 161 -18.56 11.10 6.02
C MET A 161 -19.10 10.64 7.37
N LYS A 162 -18.32 10.85 8.43
CA LYS A 162 -18.70 10.48 9.81
C LYS A 162 -18.90 11.71 10.67
N ASP A 163 -19.66 11.57 11.74
CA ASP A 163 -19.83 12.61 12.75
C ASP A 163 -18.48 13.10 13.28
N GLY A 164 -18.29 14.42 13.30
CA GLY A 164 -17.06 15.07 13.75
C GLY A 164 -15.92 15.11 12.73
N MET A 165 -16.10 14.57 11.51
CA MET A 165 -15.14 14.70 10.42
C MET A 165 -15.31 16.06 9.72
N THR A 166 -14.21 16.73 9.35
CA THR A 166 -14.28 17.91 8.47
C THR A 166 -14.45 17.51 7.01
N ASP A 167 -14.87 18.44 6.15
CA ASP A 167 -14.97 18.18 4.71
C ASP A 167 -13.59 17.86 4.10
N GLU A 168 -12.52 18.48 4.58
CA GLU A 168 -11.15 18.19 4.13
C GLU A 168 -10.72 16.76 4.51
N GLN A 169 -11.02 16.31 5.72
CA GLN A 169 -10.74 14.94 6.15
C GLN A 169 -11.53 13.92 5.33
N PHE A 170 -12.79 14.25 5.02
CA PHE A 170 -13.64 13.43 4.16
C PHE A 170 -13.08 13.32 2.75
N ILE A 171 -12.82 14.44 2.09
CA ILE A 171 -12.23 14.48 0.76
C ILE A 171 -10.90 13.73 0.75
N TYR A 172 -10.03 13.95 1.74
CA TYR A 172 -8.74 13.26 1.82
C TYR A 172 -8.86 11.73 1.85
N LYS A 173 -9.82 11.19 2.61
CA LYS A 173 -10.04 9.74 2.75
C LYS A 173 -10.73 9.12 1.53
N SER A 174 -11.69 9.84 0.97
CA SER A 174 -12.57 9.32 -0.08
C SER A 174 -12.03 9.54 -1.50
N ARG A 175 -11.13 10.50 -1.72
CA ARG A 175 -10.62 10.88 -3.05
C ARG A 175 -10.04 9.77 -3.90
N LYS A 176 -9.55 8.69 -3.30
CA LYS A 176 -9.14 7.50 -4.06
C LYS A 176 -10.24 6.95 -4.97
N LYS A 177 -11.52 7.10 -4.59
CA LYS A 177 -12.69 6.69 -5.40
C LYS A 177 -12.87 7.55 -6.65
N ALA A 178 -12.39 8.80 -6.64
CA ALA A 178 -12.54 9.70 -7.78
C ALA A 178 -11.66 9.28 -8.97
N TRP A 179 -10.49 8.69 -8.75
CA TRP A 179 -9.59 8.29 -9.85
C TRP A 179 -10.21 7.36 -10.88
N GLY A 180 -11.00 6.38 -10.44
CA GLY A 180 -11.67 5.45 -11.35
C GLY A 180 -12.73 6.15 -12.21
N ASN A 181 -13.50 7.06 -11.59
CA ASN A 181 -14.61 7.75 -12.23
C ASN A 181 -14.16 8.85 -13.20
N PHE A 182 -13.01 9.48 -12.93
CA PHE A 182 -12.45 10.57 -13.74
C PHE A 182 -11.21 10.14 -14.54
N LYS A 183 -11.01 8.84 -14.74
CA LYS A 183 -9.82 8.32 -15.41
C LYS A 183 -9.62 8.92 -16.80
N LYS A 184 -10.71 9.12 -17.56
CA LYS A 184 -10.64 9.66 -18.93
C LYS A 184 -10.23 11.12 -18.93
N GLU A 185 -10.79 11.92 -18.03
CA GLU A 185 -10.54 13.34 -17.85
C GLU A 185 -9.09 13.56 -17.42
N VAL A 186 -8.63 12.82 -16.40
CA VAL A 186 -7.24 12.86 -15.93
C VAL A 186 -6.28 12.40 -17.04
N TRP A 187 -6.61 11.32 -17.76
CA TRP A 187 -5.77 10.82 -18.85
C TRP A 187 -5.67 11.79 -20.03
N ASN A 188 -6.71 12.57 -20.30
CA ASN A 188 -6.78 13.51 -21.41
C ASN A 188 -6.41 14.95 -21.03
N LEU A 189 -5.84 15.17 -19.84
CA LEU A 189 -5.29 16.48 -19.49
C LEU A 189 -4.30 16.95 -20.58
N PRO A 190 -4.30 18.25 -20.92
CA PRO A 190 -3.33 18.81 -21.85
C PRO A 190 -1.89 18.51 -21.42
N LEU A 191 -0.97 18.43 -22.38
CA LEU A 191 0.42 18.03 -22.09
C LEU A 191 1.10 19.05 -21.16
N GLU A 192 0.80 20.33 -21.32
CA GLU A 192 1.25 21.42 -20.46
C GLU A 192 0.86 21.25 -18.99
N GLU A 193 -0.29 20.63 -18.72
CA GLU A 193 -0.74 20.29 -17.36
C GLU A 193 -0.11 18.98 -16.84
N LYS A 194 0.48 18.19 -17.74
CA LYS A 194 1.24 16.96 -17.42
C LYS A 194 2.74 17.19 -17.29
N ILE A 195 3.29 18.25 -17.89
CA ILE A 195 4.72 18.57 -17.88
C ILE A 195 5.29 18.88 -16.48
N PRO A 196 4.54 19.41 -15.48
CA PRO A 196 5.05 19.53 -14.12
C PRO A 196 5.55 18.20 -13.52
N TYR A 197 5.08 17.06 -14.04
CA TYR A 197 5.40 15.72 -13.55
C TYR A 197 6.70 15.12 -14.11
N ALA A 198 7.28 15.67 -15.19
CA ALA A 198 8.42 15.06 -15.90
C ALA A 198 9.71 15.90 -15.93
N ALA A 199 9.65 17.20 -15.66
CA ALA A 199 10.75 18.13 -15.93
C ALA A 199 11.50 18.68 -14.70
N ARG A 200 11.28 18.12 -13.50
CA ARG A 200 11.96 18.54 -12.25
C ARG A 200 12.68 17.40 -11.50
N ALA A 201 12.85 16.24 -12.14
CA ALA A 201 13.67 15.15 -11.63
C ALA A 201 15.09 15.25 -12.20
#